data_AF-A0A6M0A107-F1
#
_entry.id   AF-A0A6M0A107-F1
#
_cell.length_a   1.000
_cell.length_b   1.000
_cell.length_c   1.000
_cell.angle_alpha   90.00
_cell.angle_beta   90.00
_cell.angle_gamma   90.00
#
_symmetry.space_group_name_H-M   'P 1'
#
loop_
_entity.id
_entity.type
_entity.pdbx_description
1 polymer ?
#
loop_
_entity_poly.entity_id
_entity_poly.type
_entity_poly.pdbx_seq_one_letter_code
_entity_poly.pdbx_strand_id
1 'polypeptide(L)'
;MNVEPGIKTAIKAVMNNRVKREHIETLENALANPQLNDNYWQLILDKEGASQVVRENIYIARYVRLLTLKAILIPQFLPDFLAWITDSKEWEIHYVTSFMLQESILQAASKSTDDFPYFLEKLKLGICCVIDCLIDEPKILKQSQSLLTGSGLWSQLYKNSLSQELEKVLDLMGNYIEKRQSLQSLKSQYPQWISLLNKINKFWYPPEKHDYYYGNLTRLFEKVGTAKLAAIFYQIGQGSVPKSLFDKFSRNQSELILFKRRINRREDIGNYINKLGEEVYFFFCGTTNIGGISMSRFTALIILLVVFLLGRFSARLELDSVIFSLLPGQISEDEETESDQEKSKTISLSEKNKDYYQRTDDAIDRITNRLTSTIDKLAQDNVLPELKVPNYLYEENLDKKGIVIHCIKKLINLPDFSYSKITENDAKWQEFSDAIYAYQKYKGGSNPDGVIPPGGNTQRWLEEDIHNQCLNLPRPTQLGT
;
A
#
# COMPACT_ATOMS: atom_id res chain seq x y z
N MET A 1 2.63 -13.74 -50.91
CA MET A 1 1.76 -14.82 -50.36
C MET A 1 0.70 -14.15 -49.49
N ASN A 2 -0.58 -14.52 -49.64
CA ASN A 2 -1.65 -13.93 -48.84
C ASN A 2 -1.53 -14.48 -47.40
N VAL A 3 -1.00 -13.67 -46.46
CA VAL A 3 -0.65 -14.10 -45.09
C VAL A 3 -1.88 -14.19 -44.18
N GLU A 4 -2.97 -13.50 -44.56
CA GLU A 4 -4.19 -13.35 -43.76
C GLU A 4 -4.88 -14.69 -43.34
N PRO A 5 -5.01 -15.72 -44.21
CA PRO A 5 -5.61 -16.99 -43.81
C PRO A 5 -4.82 -17.72 -42.71
N GLY A 6 -3.49 -17.61 -42.72
CA GLY A 6 -2.61 -18.18 -41.69
C GLY A 6 -2.80 -17.48 -40.34
N ILE A 7 -2.81 -16.14 -40.35
CA ILE A 7 -3.00 -15.32 -39.14
C ILE A 7 -4.36 -15.63 -38.50
N LYS A 8 -5.44 -15.67 -39.30
CA LYS A 8 -6.78 -15.99 -38.78
C LYS A 8 -6.83 -17.39 -38.16
N THR A 9 -6.14 -18.35 -38.77
CA THR A 9 -6.06 -19.72 -38.25
C THR A 9 -5.31 -19.76 -36.91
N ALA A 10 -4.19 -19.05 -36.79
CA ALA A 10 -3.44 -18.93 -35.56
C ALA A 10 -4.27 -18.27 -34.45
N ILE A 11 -4.94 -17.14 -34.73
CA ILE A 11 -5.84 -16.46 -33.77
C ILE A 11 -6.91 -17.44 -33.25
N LYS A 12 -7.61 -18.14 -34.15
CA LYS A 12 -8.64 -19.11 -33.76
C LYS A 12 -8.09 -20.28 -32.95
N ALA A 13 -6.89 -20.75 -33.26
CA ALA A 13 -6.25 -21.81 -32.48
C ALA A 13 -5.96 -21.33 -31.05
N VAL A 14 -5.40 -20.12 -30.89
CA VAL A 14 -5.11 -19.50 -29.59
C VAL A 14 -6.39 -19.26 -28.79
N MET A 15 -7.44 -18.71 -29.40
CA MET A 15 -8.75 -18.50 -28.76
C MET A 15 -9.38 -19.79 -28.23
N ASN A 16 -9.13 -20.92 -28.92
CA ASN A 16 -9.67 -22.23 -28.57
C ASN A 16 -8.70 -23.07 -27.71
N ASN A 17 -7.66 -22.45 -27.14
CA ASN A 17 -6.67 -23.12 -26.28
C ASN A 17 -5.89 -24.26 -26.98
N ARG A 18 -5.65 -24.13 -28.29
CA ARG A 18 -4.90 -25.10 -29.10
C ARG A 18 -3.53 -24.52 -29.50
N VAL A 19 -2.89 -23.81 -28.58
CA VAL A 19 -1.64 -23.09 -28.83
C VAL A 19 -0.54 -24.09 -29.19
N LYS A 20 0.14 -23.84 -30.31
CA LYS A 20 1.29 -24.62 -30.81
C LYS A 20 2.35 -23.66 -31.32
N ARG A 21 3.59 -24.12 -31.39
CA ARG A 21 4.73 -23.31 -31.86
C ARG A 21 4.47 -22.69 -33.23
N GLU A 22 3.96 -23.46 -34.19
CA GLU A 22 3.61 -22.99 -35.55
C GLU A 22 2.61 -21.81 -35.55
N HIS A 23 1.71 -21.73 -34.57
CA HIS A 23 0.77 -20.63 -34.43
C HIS A 23 1.47 -19.37 -33.91
N ILE A 24 2.39 -19.53 -32.96
CA ILE A 24 3.18 -18.41 -32.42
C ILE A 24 4.14 -17.88 -33.49
N GLU A 25 4.82 -18.75 -34.23
CA GLU A 25 5.68 -18.38 -35.36
C GLU A 25 4.90 -17.63 -36.45
N THR A 26 3.67 -18.05 -36.73
CA THR A 26 2.80 -17.34 -37.68
C THR A 26 2.49 -15.92 -37.22
N LEU A 27 2.17 -15.74 -35.93
CA LEU A 27 1.89 -14.42 -35.35
C LEU A 27 3.15 -13.54 -35.29
N GLU A 28 4.29 -14.13 -34.93
CA GLU A 28 5.59 -13.45 -34.89
C GLU A 28 5.99 -12.92 -36.28
N ASN A 29 5.92 -13.76 -37.31
CA ASN A 29 6.21 -13.36 -38.68
C ASN A 29 5.25 -12.27 -39.18
N ALA A 30 4.00 -12.28 -38.71
CA ALA A 30 3.04 -11.23 -39.02
C ALA A 30 3.37 -9.92 -38.29
N LEU A 31 3.82 -9.96 -37.03
CA LEU A 31 4.28 -8.78 -36.28
C LEU A 31 5.53 -8.15 -36.91
N ALA A 32 6.40 -8.96 -37.51
CA ALA A 32 7.57 -8.50 -38.25
C ALA A 32 7.24 -7.74 -39.54
N ASN A 33 6.00 -7.85 -40.05
CA ASN A 33 5.60 -7.23 -41.30
C ASN A 33 5.11 -5.79 -41.07
N PRO A 34 5.84 -4.75 -41.55
CA PRO A 34 5.48 -3.35 -41.33
C PRO A 34 4.17 -2.91 -42.00
N GLN A 35 3.64 -3.69 -42.95
CA GLN A 35 2.33 -3.41 -43.56
C GLN A 35 1.16 -3.79 -42.63
N LEU A 36 1.39 -4.65 -41.63
CA LEU A 36 0.39 -5.13 -40.68
C LEU A 36 0.46 -4.30 -39.38
N ASN A 37 -0.01 -3.06 -39.46
CA ASN A 37 -0.01 -2.11 -38.34
C ASN A 37 -1.12 -2.41 -37.30
N ASP A 38 -1.17 -1.61 -36.24
CA ASP A 38 -2.14 -1.78 -35.15
C ASP A 38 -3.61 -1.71 -35.64
N ASN A 39 -3.91 -0.95 -36.71
CA ASN A 39 -5.25 -0.91 -37.32
C ASN A 39 -5.61 -2.25 -37.98
N TYR A 40 -4.66 -2.91 -38.63
CA TYR A 40 -4.86 -4.25 -39.17
C TYR A 40 -5.17 -5.26 -38.05
N TRP A 41 -4.37 -5.26 -36.98
CA TRP A 41 -4.57 -6.14 -35.84
C TRP A 41 -5.93 -5.90 -35.16
N GLN A 42 -6.30 -4.64 -34.97
CA GLN A 42 -7.61 -4.28 -34.46
C GLN A 42 -8.73 -4.87 -35.33
N LEU A 43 -8.65 -4.65 -36.64
CA LEU A 43 -9.68 -5.10 -37.58
C LEU A 43 -9.82 -6.64 -37.61
N ILE A 44 -8.71 -7.39 -37.64
CA ILE A 44 -8.77 -8.85 -37.70
C ILE A 44 -9.26 -9.48 -36.39
N LEU A 45 -8.91 -8.92 -35.24
CA LEU A 45 -9.37 -9.39 -33.93
C LEU A 45 -10.84 -9.01 -33.69
N ASP A 46 -11.27 -7.84 -34.19
CA ASP A 46 -12.66 -7.41 -34.11
C ASP A 46 -13.59 -8.25 -34.99
N LYS A 47 -13.11 -8.74 -36.14
CA LYS A 47 -13.81 -9.76 -36.95
C LYS A 47 -14.05 -11.07 -36.19
N GLU A 48 -13.24 -11.38 -35.17
CA GLU A 48 -13.43 -12.54 -34.28
C GLU A 48 -14.24 -12.19 -33.01
N GLY A 49 -14.73 -10.94 -32.90
CA GLY A 49 -15.66 -10.49 -31.88
C GLY A 49 -15.06 -9.63 -30.77
N ALA A 50 -13.78 -9.25 -30.82
CA ALA A 50 -13.10 -8.57 -29.71
C ALA A 50 -13.81 -7.28 -29.24
N SER A 51 -14.12 -6.36 -30.15
CA SER A 51 -14.85 -5.12 -29.81
C SER A 51 -16.27 -5.37 -29.27
N GLN A 52 -16.97 -6.39 -29.77
CA GLN A 52 -18.29 -6.75 -29.26
C GLN A 52 -18.22 -7.24 -27.82
N VAL A 53 -17.26 -8.12 -27.52
CA VAL A 53 -17.03 -8.70 -26.19
C VAL A 53 -16.77 -7.62 -25.14
N VAL A 54 -15.94 -6.63 -25.47
CA VAL A 54 -15.65 -5.51 -24.57
C VAL A 54 -16.91 -4.68 -24.33
N ARG A 55 -17.66 -4.33 -25.37
CA ARG A 55 -18.88 -3.52 -25.26
C ARG A 55 -19.99 -4.22 -24.46
N GLU A 56 -20.12 -5.53 -24.62
CA GLU A 56 -21.19 -6.33 -24.02
C GLU A 56 -20.77 -7.04 -22.72
N ASN A 57 -19.54 -6.80 -22.23
CA ASN A 57 -18.99 -7.40 -21.01
C ASN A 57 -19.14 -8.94 -20.97
N ILE A 58 -18.69 -9.61 -22.02
CA ILE A 58 -18.84 -11.08 -22.19
C ILE A 58 -17.61 -11.82 -21.67
N TYR A 59 -17.68 -12.42 -20.48
CA TYR A 59 -16.53 -13.05 -19.81
C TYR A 59 -16.33 -14.55 -20.08
N ILE A 60 -16.76 -15.06 -21.23
CA ILE A 60 -16.59 -16.48 -21.59
C ILE A 60 -15.11 -16.77 -21.89
N ALA A 61 -14.61 -17.94 -21.46
CA ALA A 61 -13.19 -18.30 -21.55
C ALA A 61 -12.56 -18.11 -22.94
N ARG A 62 -13.30 -18.43 -24.02
CA ARG A 62 -12.85 -18.20 -25.41
C ARG A 62 -12.55 -16.73 -25.68
N TYR A 63 -13.38 -15.83 -25.18
CA TYR A 63 -13.24 -14.39 -25.39
C TYR A 63 -12.23 -13.74 -24.45
N VAL A 64 -12.08 -14.26 -23.22
CA VAL A 64 -10.96 -13.88 -22.36
C VAL A 64 -9.63 -14.20 -23.04
N ARG A 65 -9.50 -15.36 -23.70
CA ARG A 65 -8.31 -15.71 -24.50
C ARG A 65 -8.12 -14.78 -25.70
N LEU A 66 -9.20 -14.43 -26.41
CA LEU A 66 -9.14 -13.46 -27.51
C LEU A 66 -8.62 -12.10 -27.04
N LEU A 67 -9.17 -11.56 -25.95
CA LEU A 67 -8.76 -10.26 -25.44
C LEU A 67 -7.36 -10.29 -24.82
N THR A 68 -6.97 -11.41 -24.22
CA THR A 68 -5.57 -11.63 -23.79
C THR A 68 -4.63 -11.57 -24.99
N LEU A 69 -4.96 -12.26 -26.09
CA LEU A 69 -4.16 -12.20 -27.31
C LEU A 69 -4.14 -10.77 -27.90
N LYS A 70 -5.28 -10.08 -27.90
CA LYS A 70 -5.37 -8.67 -28.34
C LYS A 70 -4.45 -7.77 -27.52
N ALA A 71 -4.42 -7.92 -26.21
CA ALA A 71 -3.55 -7.17 -25.31
C ALA A 71 -2.05 -7.47 -25.53
N ILE A 72 -1.71 -8.65 -26.06
CA ILE A 72 -0.34 -8.95 -26.47
C ILE A 72 -0.01 -8.30 -27.83
N LEU A 73 -0.88 -8.44 -28.83
CA LEU A 73 -0.61 -7.95 -30.20
C LEU A 73 -0.73 -6.43 -30.33
N ILE A 74 -1.60 -5.81 -29.53
CA ILE A 74 -1.88 -4.37 -29.48
C ILE A 74 -1.60 -3.89 -28.05
N PRO A 75 -0.36 -3.49 -27.74
CA PRO A 75 0.07 -3.24 -26.35
C PRO A 75 -0.73 -2.14 -25.64
N GLN A 76 -1.21 -1.15 -26.39
CA GLN A 76 -2.01 -0.05 -25.84
C GLN A 76 -3.38 -0.52 -25.34
N PHE A 77 -3.86 -1.70 -25.76
CA PHE A 77 -5.10 -2.30 -25.27
C PHE A 77 -4.93 -3.04 -23.94
N LEU A 78 -3.70 -3.31 -23.48
CA LEU A 78 -3.50 -4.04 -22.22
C LEU A 78 -4.12 -3.35 -21.00
N PRO A 79 -3.97 -2.02 -20.78
CA PRO A 79 -4.69 -1.31 -19.72
C PRO A 79 -6.22 -1.47 -19.81
N ASP A 80 -6.79 -1.37 -21.02
CA ASP A 80 -8.22 -1.53 -21.25
C ASP A 80 -8.69 -2.95 -20.95
N PHE A 81 -7.89 -3.97 -21.30
CA PHE A 81 -8.16 -5.35 -20.92
C PHE A 81 -8.17 -5.54 -19.40
N LEU A 82 -7.22 -4.92 -18.68
CA LEU A 82 -7.19 -4.97 -17.22
C LEU A 82 -8.38 -4.23 -16.61
N ALA A 83 -8.81 -3.10 -17.19
CA ALA A 83 -10.02 -2.41 -16.76
C ALA A 83 -11.26 -3.28 -17.00
N TRP A 84 -11.41 -3.81 -18.21
CA TRP A 84 -12.53 -4.68 -18.60
C TRP A 84 -12.65 -5.92 -17.70
N ILE A 85 -11.53 -6.57 -17.36
CA ILE A 85 -11.58 -7.74 -16.48
C ILE A 85 -11.89 -7.35 -15.03
N THR A 86 -11.52 -6.14 -14.60
CA THR A 86 -11.84 -5.59 -13.26
C THR A 86 -13.34 -5.49 -13.05
N ASP A 87 -14.11 -5.19 -14.10
CA ASP A 87 -15.56 -5.03 -14.03
C ASP A 87 -16.30 -6.37 -13.86
N SER A 88 -15.62 -7.52 -13.97
CA SER A 88 -16.24 -8.81 -13.66
C SER A 88 -16.32 -9.09 -12.16
N LYS A 89 -17.48 -9.56 -11.70
CA LYS A 89 -17.68 -10.08 -10.33
C LYS A 89 -16.79 -11.28 -10.01
N GLU A 90 -16.35 -12.02 -11.03
CA GLU A 90 -15.47 -13.20 -10.93
C GLU A 90 -14.12 -12.96 -11.63
N TRP A 91 -13.60 -11.72 -11.57
CA TRP A 91 -12.38 -11.35 -12.28
C TRP A 91 -11.21 -12.28 -11.99
N GLU A 92 -11.06 -12.82 -10.77
CA GLU A 92 -9.99 -13.79 -10.46
C GLU A 92 -10.06 -15.03 -11.37
N ILE A 93 -11.26 -15.57 -11.61
CA ILE A 93 -11.49 -16.77 -12.43
C ILE A 93 -11.18 -16.47 -13.90
N HIS A 94 -11.65 -15.33 -14.40
CA HIS A 94 -11.33 -14.92 -15.77
C HIS A 94 -9.85 -14.62 -15.93
N TYR A 95 -9.23 -14.01 -14.93
CA TYR A 95 -7.81 -13.73 -14.93
C TYR A 95 -6.98 -15.02 -14.98
N VAL A 96 -7.39 -16.07 -14.26
CA VAL A 96 -6.78 -17.41 -14.38
C VAL A 96 -6.86 -17.93 -15.82
N THR A 97 -7.95 -17.68 -16.55
CA THR A 97 -8.03 -18.07 -17.97
C THR A 97 -7.00 -17.33 -18.84
N SER A 98 -6.81 -16.02 -18.60
CA SER A 98 -5.76 -15.24 -19.28
C SER A 98 -4.37 -15.78 -18.95
N PHE A 99 -4.12 -16.06 -17.67
CA PHE A 99 -2.87 -16.63 -17.20
C PHE A 99 -2.56 -18.01 -17.81
N MET A 100 -3.55 -18.92 -17.86
CA MET A 100 -3.37 -20.23 -18.50
C MET A 100 -3.02 -20.12 -20.00
N LEU A 101 -3.54 -19.10 -20.68
CA LEU A 101 -3.15 -18.84 -22.06
C LEU A 101 -1.68 -18.39 -22.16
N GLN A 102 -1.25 -17.50 -21.26
CA GLN A 102 0.14 -17.05 -21.22
C GLN A 102 1.10 -18.22 -20.99
N GLU A 103 0.77 -19.13 -20.07
CA GLU A 103 1.53 -20.38 -19.85
C GLU A 103 1.55 -21.28 -21.10
N SER A 104 0.43 -21.41 -21.80
CA SER A 104 0.37 -22.19 -23.04
C SER A 104 1.25 -21.59 -24.15
N ILE A 105 1.31 -20.25 -24.24
CA ILE A 105 2.20 -19.56 -25.18
C ILE A 105 3.67 -19.77 -24.79
N LEU A 106 4.01 -19.64 -23.51
CA LEU A 106 5.37 -19.91 -23.00
C LEU A 106 5.83 -21.34 -23.31
N GLN A 107 4.95 -22.33 -23.09
CA GLN A 107 5.26 -23.73 -23.39
C GLN A 107 5.47 -23.95 -24.89
N ALA A 108 4.63 -23.34 -25.73
CA ALA A 108 4.73 -23.45 -27.18
C ALA A 108 5.96 -22.74 -27.76
N ALA A 109 6.38 -21.61 -27.17
CA ALA A 109 7.55 -20.86 -27.58
C ALA A 109 8.88 -21.56 -27.25
N SER A 110 8.86 -22.68 -26.52
CA SER A 110 10.02 -23.26 -25.82
C SER A 110 10.59 -22.31 -24.75
N LYS A 111 11.37 -22.81 -23.80
CA LYS A 111 11.77 -22.07 -22.59
C LYS A 111 12.56 -20.76 -22.84
N SER A 112 12.95 -20.47 -24.08
CA SER A 112 13.51 -19.17 -24.46
C SER A 112 12.52 -18.43 -25.36
N THR A 113 12.01 -17.31 -24.85
CA THR A 113 11.26 -16.31 -25.63
C THR A 113 12.16 -15.53 -26.60
N ASP A 114 13.46 -15.81 -26.64
CA ASP A 114 14.42 -15.10 -27.50
C ASP A 114 14.19 -15.39 -29.00
N ASP A 115 13.50 -16.49 -29.31
CA ASP A 115 13.07 -16.85 -30.67
C ASP A 115 11.95 -15.93 -31.22
N PHE A 116 11.33 -15.09 -30.37
CA PHE A 116 10.17 -14.24 -30.71
C PHE A 116 10.38 -12.77 -30.33
N PRO A 117 11.35 -12.07 -30.94
CA PRO A 117 11.71 -10.69 -30.60
C PRO A 117 10.57 -9.68 -30.77
N TYR A 118 9.72 -9.80 -31.79
CA TYR A 118 8.62 -8.86 -32.02
C TYR A 118 7.51 -9.07 -30.99
N PHE A 119 7.20 -10.31 -30.66
CA PHE A 119 6.29 -10.64 -29.55
C PHE A 119 6.81 -10.08 -28.22
N LEU A 120 8.11 -10.25 -27.94
CA LEU A 120 8.77 -9.73 -26.74
C LEU A 120 8.67 -8.21 -26.65
N GLU A 121 8.92 -7.51 -27.75
CA GLU A 121 8.79 -6.05 -27.84
C GLU A 121 7.36 -5.60 -27.50
N LYS A 122 6.35 -6.25 -28.09
CA LYS A 122 4.95 -5.94 -27.81
C LYS A 122 4.57 -6.17 -26.34
N LEU A 123 5.04 -7.26 -25.73
CA LEU A 123 4.86 -7.51 -24.29
C LEU A 123 5.52 -6.42 -23.43
N LYS A 124 6.75 -5.99 -23.78
CA LYS A 124 7.46 -4.90 -23.06
C LYS A 124 6.66 -3.61 -23.13
N LEU A 125 6.20 -3.23 -24.32
CA LEU A 125 5.38 -2.05 -24.54
C LEU A 125 4.10 -2.10 -23.70
N GLY A 126 3.46 -3.26 -23.60
CA GLY A 126 2.23 -3.42 -22.81
C GLY A 126 2.47 -3.12 -21.33
N ILE A 127 3.56 -3.63 -20.75
CA ILE A 127 3.91 -3.35 -19.35
C ILE A 127 4.21 -1.85 -19.16
N CYS A 128 4.89 -1.21 -20.11
CA CYS A 128 5.14 0.23 -20.07
C CYS A 128 3.83 1.03 -20.07
N CYS A 129 2.86 0.65 -20.92
CA CYS A 129 1.52 1.25 -20.93
C CYS A 129 0.79 1.06 -19.60
N VAL A 130 0.82 -0.14 -19.01
CA VAL A 130 0.19 -0.39 -17.70
C VAL A 130 0.80 0.47 -16.59
N ILE A 131 2.13 0.56 -16.53
CA ILE A 131 2.81 1.42 -15.56
C ILE A 131 2.44 2.89 -15.76
N ASP A 132 2.42 3.38 -17.01
CA ASP A 132 2.05 4.76 -17.27
C ASP A 132 0.58 5.06 -16.92
N CYS A 133 -0.34 4.16 -17.27
CA CYS A 133 -1.77 4.29 -16.99
C CYS A 133 -2.10 4.27 -15.50
N LEU A 134 -1.34 3.56 -14.67
CA LEU A 134 -1.60 3.49 -13.22
C LEU A 134 -1.47 4.84 -12.48
N ILE A 135 -0.80 5.83 -13.09
CA ILE A 135 -0.76 7.20 -12.56
C ILE A 135 -2.14 7.83 -12.64
N ASP A 136 -2.87 7.58 -13.73
CA ASP A 136 -4.13 8.25 -14.05
C ASP A 136 -5.37 7.37 -13.73
N GLU A 137 -5.21 6.04 -13.76
CA GLU A 137 -6.28 5.04 -13.63
C GLU A 137 -6.01 4.08 -12.45
N PRO A 138 -6.37 4.46 -11.20
CA PRO A 138 -6.10 3.64 -10.02
C PRO A 138 -6.83 2.29 -10.01
N LYS A 139 -7.95 2.18 -10.74
CA LYS A 139 -8.84 1.01 -10.71
C LYS A 139 -8.18 -0.29 -11.16
N ILE A 140 -7.18 -0.22 -12.05
CA ILE A 140 -6.48 -1.40 -12.57
C ILE A 140 -5.33 -1.91 -11.68
N LEU A 141 -5.11 -1.32 -10.50
CA LEU A 141 -3.97 -1.65 -9.63
C LEU A 141 -3.92 -3.13 -9.24
N LYS A 142 -5.05 -3.71 -8.79
CA LYS A 142 -5.08 -5.11 -8.32
C LYS A 142 -4.74 -6.08 -9.45
N GLN A 143 -5.30 -5.85 -10.64
CA GLN A 143 -5.07 -6.64 -11.84
C GLN A 143 -3.65 -6.46 -12.37
N SER A 144 -3.10 -5.24 -12.30
CA SER A 144 -1.71 -4.97 -12.65
C SER A 144 -0.74 -5.65 -11.69
N GLN A 145 -1.06 -5.72 -10.39
CA GLN A 145 -0.28 -6.50 -9.43
C GLN A 145 -0.31 -8.00 -9.78
N SER A 146 -1.47 -8.57 -10.10
CA SER A 146 -1.57 -9.97 -10.56
C SER A 146 -0.74 -10.21 -11.83
N LEU A 147 -0.80 -9.27 -12.79
CA LEU A 147 -0.03 -9.29 -14.05
C LEU A 147 1.47 -9.42 -13.82
N LEU A 148 2.01 -8.66 -12.88
CA LEU A 148 3.45 -8.58 -12.69
C LEU A 148 3.97 -9.50 -11.58
N THR A 149 3.11 -10.06 -10.72
CA THR A 149 3.52 -10.99 -9.65
C THR A 149 3.44 -12.47 -10.00
N GLY A 150 2.61 -12.87 -10.96
CA GLY A 150 2.41 -14.28 -11.34
C GLY A 150 3.62 -14.96 -12.01
N SER A 151 3.39 -16.07 -12.72
CA SER A 151 4.41 -16.74 -13.57
C SER A 151 4.20 -16.55 -15.07
N GLY A 152 3.21 -15.75 -15.47
CA GLY A 152 2.86 -15.55 -16.87
C GLY A 152 3.90 -14.71 -17.65
N LEU A 153 3.70 -14.61 -18.96
CA LEU A 153 4.58 -13.92 -19.91
C LEU A 153 5.05 -12.55 -19.42
N TRP A 154 4.10 -11.69 -19.04
CA TRP A 154 4.42 -10.32 -18.60
C TRP A 154 5.19 -10.29 -17.28
N SER A 155 4.87 -11.19 -16.33
CA SER A 155 5.58 -11.24 -15.05
C SER A 155 7.02 -11.70 -15.22
N GLN A 156 7.26 -12.75 -16.02
CA GLN A 156 8.62 -13.24 -16.30
C GLN A 156 9.43 -12.15 -16.99
N LEU A 157 8.87 -11.50 -18.00
CA LEU A 157 9.52 -10.42 -18.73
C LEU A 157 9.89 -9.23 -17.82
N TYR A 158 8.97 -8.83 -16.95
CA TYR A 158 9.20 -7.75 -15.99
C TYR A 158 10.34 -8.08 -15.01
N LYS A 159 10.28 -9.27 -14.40
CA LYS A 159 11.26 -9.73 -13.41
C LYS A 159 12.65 -9.93 -14.02
N ASN A 160 12.71 -10.50 -15.23
CA ASN A 160 13.98 -10.89 -15.84
C ASN A 160 14.72 -9.72 -16.51
N SER A 161 14.02 -8.70 -17.00
CA SER A 161 14.67 -7.63 -17.77
C SER A 161 14.09 -6.23 -17.58
N LEU A 162 12.77 -6.06 -17.67
CA LEU A 162 12.18 -4.73 -17.83
C LEU A 162 12.27 -3.89 -16.55
N SER A 163 12.23 -4.51 -15.37
CA SER A 163 12.44 -3.81 -14.09
C SER A 163 13.84 -3.19 -14.00
N GLN A 164 14.88 -3.93 -14.40
CA GLN A 164 16.25 -3.44 -14.42
C GLN A 164 16.45 -2.36 -15.49
N GLU A 165 15.78 -2.48 -16.63
CA GLU A 165 15.75 -1.44 -17.66
C GLU A 165 15.17 -0.14 -17.10
N LEU A 166 14.03 -0.20 -16.40
CA LEU A 166 13.42 0.98 -15.78
C LEU A 166 14.35 1.59 -14.72
N GLU A 167 14.98 0.80 -13.86
CA GLU A 167 15.99 1.31 -12.91
C GLU A 167 17.12 2.05 -13.62
N LYS A 168 17.66 1.49 -14.71
CA LYS A 168 18.71 2.11 -15.52
C LYS A 168 18.22 3.42 -16.14
N VAL A 169 17.01 3.45 -16.68
CA VAL A 169 16.42 4.65 -17.30
C VAL A 169 16.24 5.76 -16.27
N LEU A 170 15.79 5.44 -15.06
CA LEU A 170 15.67 6.41 -13.96
C LEU A 170 17.04 6.93 -13.50
N ASP A 171 18.05 6.07 -13.41
CA ASP A 171 19.42 6.50 -13.09
C ASP A 171 19.97 7.46 -14.15
N LEU A 172 19.82 7.11 -15.43
CA LEU A 172 20.20 7.97 -16.54
C LEU A 172 19.45 9.31 -16.47
N MET A 173 18.13 9.31 -16.28
CA MET A 173 17.35 10.54 -16.13
C MET A 173 17.93 11.43 -15.02
N GLY A 174 18.23 10.85 -13.86
CA GLY A 174 18.89 11.56 -12.76
C GLY A 174 20.22 12.19 -13.18
N ASN A 175 21.08 11.44 -13.88
CA ASN A 175 22.37 11.92 -14.39
C ASN A 175 22.22 13.08 -15.40
N TYR A 176 21.25 12.98 -16.33
CA TYR A 176 20.98 14.04 -17.30
C TYR A 176 20.50 15.32 -16.60
N ILE A 177 19.60 15.20 -15.62
CA ILE A 177 19.06 16.34 -14.87
C ILE A 177 20.15 17.02 -14.03
N GLU A 178 20.96 16.23 -13.29
CA GLU A 178 22.09 16.73 -12.49
C GLU A 178 23.08 17.53 -13.36
N LYS A 179 23.38 17.04 -14.57
CA LYS A 179 24.27 17.71 -15.53
C LYS A 179 23.60 18.82 -16.34
N ARG A 180 22.31 19.12 -16.09
CA ARG A 180 21.48 20.08 -16.85
C ARG A 180 21.47 19.79 -18.36
N GLN A 181 21.53 18.52 -18.72
CA GLN A 181 21.48 18.06 -20.11
C GLN A 181 20.04 17.83 -20.56
N SER A 182 19.82 17.96 -21.86
CA SER A 182 18.53 17.66 -22.46
C SER A 182 18.19 16.17 -22.35
N LEU A 183 16.97 15.86 -21.91
CA LEU A 183 16.47 14.48 -21.87
C LEU A 183 16.14 13.89 -23.25
N GLN A 184 16.30 14.66 -24.34
CA GLN A 184 15.94 14.19 -25.69
C GLN A 184 16.70 12.93 -26.10
N SER A 185 18.01 12.84 -25.85
CA SER A 185 18.78 11.63 -26.16
C SER A 185 18.30 10.40 -25.40
N LEU A 186 17.93 10.57 -24.11
CA LEU A 186 17.36 9.49 -23.30
C LEU A 186 16.00 9.04 -23.86
N LYS A 187 15.14 9.99 -24.22
CA LYS A 187 13.83 9.73 -24.82
C LYS A 187 13.95 9.01 -26.17
N SER A 188 14.93 9.37 -27.00
CA SER A 188 15.19 8.68 -28.27
C SER A 188 15.70 7.26 -28.05
N GLN A 189 16.50 7.02 -27.01
CA GLN A 189 17.02 5.69 -26.70
C GLN A 189 15.97 4.76 -26.07
N TYR A 190 15.03 5.33 -25.31
CA TYR A 190 13.99 4.60 -24.57
C TYR A 190 12.60 5.17 -24.86
N PRO A 191 12.11 5.06 -26.11
CA PRO A 191 10.85 5.68 -26.54
C PRO A 191 9.63 5.18 -25.75
N GLN A 192 9.64 3.92 -25.31
CA GLN A 192 8.59 3.29 -24.52
C GLN A 192 8.37 3.96 -23.15
N TRP A 193 9.40 4.62 -22.61
CA TRP A 193 9.34 5.27 -21.29
C TRP A 193 9.06 6.78 -21.37
N ILE A 194 8.92 7.35 -22.57
CA ILE A 194 8.76 8.80 -22.77
C ILE A 194 7.60 9.38 -21.93
N SER A 195 6.44 8.73 -21.95
CA SER A 195 5.25 9.21 -21.23
C SER A 195 5.52 9.30 -19.73
N LEU A 196 5.99 8.20 -19.13
CA LEU A 196 6.35 8.12 -17.73
C LEU A 196 7.41 9.18 -17.37
N LEU A 197 8.50 9.28 -18.15
CA LEU A 197 9.59 10.22 -17.92
C LEU A 197 9.13 11.68 -17.96
N ASN A 198 8.21 12.02 -18.87
CA ASN A 198 7.62 13.35 -18.92
C ASN A 198 6.81 13.67 -17.65
N LYS A 199 6.08 12.68 -17.12
CA LYS A 199 5.28 12.84 -15.90
C LYS A 199 6.16 12.99 -14.65
N ILE A 200 7.24 12.23 -14.52
CA ILE A 200 8.02 12.15 -13.27
C ILE A 200 9.24 13.07 -13.19
N ASN A 201 9.76 13.60 -14.31
CA ASN A 201 11.00 14.40 -14.27
C ASN A 201 10.90 15.62 -13.34
N LYS A 202 9.70 16.17 -13.14
CA LYS A 202 9.42 17.31 -12.27
C LYS A 202 9.88 17.08 -10.83
N PHE A 203 9.91 15.83 -10.37
CA PHE A 203 10.30 15.48 -9.00
C PHE A 203 11.81 15.50 -8.75
N TRP A 204 12.63 15.65 -9.79
CA TRP A 204 14.08 15.81 -9.67
C TRP A 204 14.51 17.27 -9.51
N TYR A 205 13.59 18.23 -9.66
CA TYR A 205 13.85 19.65 -9.47
C TYR A 205 13.28 20.16 -8.13
N PRO A 206 14.02 20.97 -7.34
CA PRO A 206 13.50 21.61 -6.13
C PRO A 206 12.50 22.76 -6.46
N PRO A 207 11.56 23.12 -5.55
CA PRO A 207 11.31 22.57 -4.21
C PRO A 207 10.42 21.32 -4.23
N GLU A 208 10.70 20.39 -3.31
CA GLU A 208 10.10 19.05 -3.30
C GLU A 208 8.59 19.08 -3.02
N LYS A 209 7.77 18.92 -4.07
CA LYS A 209 6.35 18.60 -3.93
C LYS A 209 6.16 17.14 -4.30
N HIS A 210 5.96 16.28 -3.29
CA HIS A 210 5.44 14.94 -3.51
C HIS A 210 4.01 15.02 -4.05
N ASP A 211 3.54 13.96 -4.68
CA ASP A 211 2.25 13.93 -5.38
C ASP A 211 1.59 12.56 -5.21
N TYR A 212 0.48 12.51 -4.47
CA TYR A 212 -0.17 11.27 -4.09
C TYR A 212 -0.73 10.47 -5.27
N TYR A 213 -0.90 11.07 -6.46
CA TYR A 213 -1.31 10.37 -7.68
C TYR A 213 -0.33 9.24 -8.06
N TYR A 214 0.93 9.34 -7.66
CA TYR A 214 1.95 8.31 -7.90
C TYR A 214 1.93 7.18 -6.84
N GLY A 215 0.99 7.22 -5.89
CA GLY A 215 0.82 6.20 -4.86
C GLY A 215 0.50 4.81 -5.42
N ASN A 216 -0.17 4.70 -6.57
CA ASN A 216 -0.43 3.41 -7.20
C ASN A 216 0.84 2.71 -7.67
N LEU A 217 1.80 3.46 -8.22
CA LEU A 217 3.09 2.93 -8.62
C LEU A 217 3.90 2.44 -7.43
N THR A 218 3.79 3.15 -6.31
CA THR A 218 4.37 2.71 -5.04
C THR A 218 3.84 1.34 -4.63
N ARG A 219 2.51 1.21 -4.55
CA ARG A 219 1.81 -0.04 -4.20
C ARG A 219 2.09 -1.16 -5.20
N LEU A 220 2.25 -0.84 -6.49
CA LEU A 220 2.62 -1.81 -7.52
C LEU A 220 4.03 -2.35 -7.27
N PHE A 221 5.05 -1.48 -7.24
CA PHE A 221 6.45 -1.91 -7.16
C PHE A 221 6.80 -2.58 -5.84
N GLU A 222 6.16 -2.17 -4.74
CA GLU A 222 6.27 -2.88 -3.46
C GLU A 222 5.72 -4.30 -3.56
N LYS A 223 4.53 -4.47 -4.14
CA LYS A 223 3.89 -5.79 -4.30
C LYS A 223 4.68 -6.71 -5.23
N VAL A 224 5.29 -6.16 -6.28
CA VAL A 224 6.11 -6.93 -7.24
C VAL A 224 7.52 -7.22 -6.69
N GLY A 225 7.96 -6.49 -5.67
CA GLY A 225 9.24 -6.72 -4.99
C GLY A 225 10.43 -5.98 -5.59
N THR A 226 10.20 -4.95 -6.41
CA THR A 226 11.27 -4.11 -6.98
C THR A 226 11.64 -2.98 -6.04
N ALA A 227 12.49 -3.30 -5.05
CA ALA A 227 12.73 -2.43 -3.89
C ALA A 227 13.17 -0.99 -4.26
N LYS A 228 14.09 -0.80 -5.23
CA LYS A 228 14.56 0.54 -5.61
C LYS A 228 13.44 1.35 -6.28
N LEU A 229 12.69 0.71 -7.17
CA LEU A 229 11.53 1.33 -7.82
C LEU A 229 10.47 1.70 -6.78
N ALA A 230 10.16 0.80 -5.86
CA ALA A 230 9.23 1.09 -4.77
C ALA A 230 9.72 2.29 -3.93
N ALA A 231 11.00 2.34 -3.57
CA ALA A 231 11.55 3.41 -2.74
C ALA A 231 11.49 4.78 -3.42
N ILE A 232 11.87 4.88 -4.70
CA ILE A 232 11.79 6.17 -5.41
C ILE A 232 10.34 6.62 -5.59
N PHE A 233 9.41 5.70 -5.87
CA PHE A 233 7.99 6.06 -6.00
C PHE A 233 7.33 6.36 -4.65
N TYR A 234 7.80 5.78 -3.53
CA TYR A 234 7.43 6.24 -2.19
C TYR A 234 7.87 7.69 -1.94
N GLN A 235 9.10 8.05 -2.33
CA GLN A 235 9.57 9.43 -2.22
C GLN A 235 8.73 10.39 -3.07
N ILE A 236 8.44 10.02 -4.33
CA ILE A 236 7.62 10.82 -5.25
C ILE A 236 6.17 10.93 -4.74
N GLY A 237 5.58 9.83 -4.30
CA GLY A 237 4.17 9.73 -3.97
C GLY A 237 3.81 10.22 -2.58
N GLN A 238 4.67 9.95 -1.59
CA GLN A 238 4.39 10.14 -0.17
C GLN A 238 5.44 11.01 0.55
N GLY A 239 6.47 11.48 -0.16
CA GLY A 239 7.53 12.34 0.38
C GLY A 239 8.54 11.64 1.30
N SER A 240 8.28 10.38 1.66
CA SER A 240 9.16 9.58 2.52
C SER A 240 8.97 8.09 2.27
N VAL A 241 10.05 7.33 2.47
CA VAL A 241 10.12 5.89 2.25
C VAL A 241 9.94 5.14 3.57
N PRO A 242 9.03 4.15 3.67
CA PRO A 242 8.87 3.35 4.87
C PRO A 242 10.20 2.76 5.34
N LYS A 243 10.45 2.80 6.65
CA LYS A 243 11.70 2.33 7.27
C LYS A 243 12.05 0.90 6.84
N SER A 244 11.08 -0.02 6.85
CA SER A 244 11.26 -1.42 6.43
C SER A 244 11.78 -1.56 4.98
N LEU A 245 11.43 -0.63 4.10
CA LEU A 245 11.93 -0.58 2.73
C LEU A 245 13.25 0.18 2.63
N PHE A 246 13.38 1.31 3.32
CA PHE A 246 14.60 2.14 3.33
C PHE A 246 15.80 1.37 3.90
N ASP A 247 15.60 0.62 4.97
CA ASP A 247 16.65 -0.15 5.67
C ASP A 247 17.24 -1.29 4.81
N LYS A 248 16.61 -1.62 3.68
CA LYS A 248 17.20 -2.51 2.65
C LYS A 248 18.39 -1.88 1.94
N PHE A 249 18.52 -0.55 1.97
CA PHE A 249 19.59 0.21 1.34
C PHE A 249 20.56 0.81 2.37
N SER A 250 20.03 1.34 3.48
CA SER A 250 20.84 1.96 4.53
C SER A 250 20.12 1.91 5.88
N ARG A 251 20.74 1.28 6.90
CA ARG A 251 20.13 1.09 8.24
C ARG A 251 20.34 2.25 9.21
N ASN A 252 21.43 3.01 9.03
CA ASN A 252 21.88 4.01 10.02
C ASN A 252 21.70 5.45 9.53
N GLN A 253 21.15 5.64 8.33
CA GLN A 253 20.94 6.97 7.74
C GLN A 253 19.44 7.30 7.72
N SER A 254 19.13 8.59 7.79
CA SER A 254 17.78 9.13 7.59
C SER A 254 17.54 9.56 6.15
N GLU A 255 18.58 9.67 5.34
CA GLU A 255 18.52 10.06 3.93
C GLU A 255 19.58 9.33 3.11
N LEU A 256 19.29 9.10 1.82
CA LEU A 256 20.26 8.58 0.85
C LEU A 256 19.95 9.10 -0.55
N ILE A 257 20.89 8.94 -1.48
CA ILE A 257 20.70 9.31 -2.89
C ILE A 257 20.40 8.04 -3.70
N LEU A 258 19.21 7.99 -4.31
CA LEU A 258 18.78 6.94 -5.22
C LEU A 258 18.39 7.58 -6.56
N PHE A 259 18.93 7.09 -7.68
CA PHE A 259 18.70 7.67 -9.01
C PHE A 259 18.98 9.18 -9.08
N LYS A 260 20.05 9.64 -8.42
CA LYS A 260 20.40 11.07 -8.25
C LYS A 260 19.31 11.92 -7.58
N ARG A 261 18.39 11.29 -6.87
CA ARG A 261 17.37 11.95 -6.06
C ARG A 261 17.58 11.60 -4.59
N ARG A 262 17.53 12.61 -3.72
CA ARG A 262 17.48 12.38 -2.28
C ARG A 262 16.15 11.71 -1.93
N ILE A 263 16.22 10.58 -1.23
CA ILE A 263 15.08 9.93 -0.61
C ILE A 263 15.25 9.94 0.90
N ASN A 264 14.16 10.18 1.62
CA ASN A 264 14.16 10.31 3.07
C ASN A 264 13.47 9.10 3.70
N ARG A 265 14.08 8.56 4.75
CA ARG A 265 13.47 7.54 5.58
C ARG A 265 12.29 8.15 6.33
N ARG A 266 11.15 7.46 6.32
CA ARG A 266 10.01 7.79 7.17
C ARG A 266 10.39 7.56 8.62
N GLU A 267 10.23 8.58 9.44
CA GLU A 267 10.38 8.45 10.87
C GLU A 267 9.19 7.68 11.45
N ASP A 268 9.46 6.54 12.06
CA ASP A 268 8.51 5.85 12.94
C ASP A 268 8.51 6.48 14.34
N ILE A 269 7.46 6.18 15.12
CA ILE A 269 7.32 6.60 16.52
C ILE A 269 8.54 6.17 17.35
N GLY A 270 9.16 5.04 17.03
CA GLY A 270 10.39 4.56 17.67
C GLY A 270 11.56 5.54 17.55
N ASN A 271 11.75 6.21 16.41
CA ASN A 271 12.79 7.25 16.30
C ASN A 271 12.47 8.46 17.18
N TYR A 272 11.20 8.83 17.33
CA TYR A 272 10.77 9.94 18.18
C TYR A 272 10.99 9.61 19.67
N ILE A 273 10.69 8.37 20.08
CA ILE A 273 10.96 7.88 21.44
C ILE A 273 12.47 7.81 21.71
N ASN A 274 13.29 7.36 20.76
CA ASN A 274 14.73 7.35 20.94
C ASN A 274 15.30 8.76 21.04
N LYS A 275 14.83 9.69 20.21
CA LYS A 275 15.23 11.10 20.27
C LYS A 275 14.80 11.77 21.58
N LEU A 276 13.58 11.53 22.03
CA LEU A 276 13.11 11.97 23.34
C LEU A 276 13.89 11.30 24.47
N GLY A 277 14.23 10.02 24.35
CA GLY A 277 15.03 9.28 25.31
C GLY A 277 16.43 9.86 25.43
N GLU A 278 17.08 10.22 24.31
CA GLU A 278 18.36 10.91 24.30
C GLU A 278 18.26 12.33 24.89
N GLU A 279 17.23 13.10 24.55
CA GLU A 279 17.01 14.44 25.11
C GLU A 279 16.71 14.41 26.61
N VAL A 280 15.90 13.45 27.06
CA VAL A 280 15.57 13.20 28.47
C VAL A 280 16.80 12.72 29.23
N TYR A 281 17.55 11.78 28.67
CA TYR A 281 18.82 11.31 29.22
C TYR A 281 19.81 12.48 29.36
N PHE A 282 19.97 13.30 28.31
CA PHE A 282 20.85 14.45 28.33
C PHE A 282 20.40 15.50 29.36
N PHE A 283 19.09 15.72 29.49
CA PHE A 283 18.51 16.62 30.49
C PHE A 283 18.80 16.14 31.93
N PHE A 284 18.65 14.84 32.20
CA PHE A 284 18.85 14.28 33.54
C PHE A 284 20.34 14.07 33.91
N CYS A 285 21.18 13.76 32.93
CA CYS A 285 22.62 13.58 33.09
C CYS A 285 23.41 14.89 33.07
N GLY A 286 22.81 15.99 32.60
CA GLY A 286 23.41 17.33 32.70
C GLY A 286 23.67 17.72 34.16
N THR A 287 24.76 18.44 34.41
CA THR A 287 25.10 18.92 35.76
C THR A 287 24.39 20.23 36.08
N THR A 288 24.05 20.42 37.36
CA THR A 288 23.57 21.69 37.92
C THR A 288 24.30 21.95 39.23
N ASN A 289 24.39 23.21 39.62
CA ASN A 289 25.12 23.64 40.80
C ASN A 289 24.13 24.23 41.80
N ILE A 290 23.94 23.58 42.95
CA ILE A 290 23.02 24.01 44.00
C ILE A 290 23.82 24.10 45.30
N GLY A 291 23.93 25.30 45.87
CA GLY A 291 24.66 25.52 47.13
C GLY A 291 26.18 25.28 47.06
N GLY A 292 26.79 25.33 45.87
CA GLY A 292 28.23 25.12 45.66
C GLY A 292 28.64 23.66 45.41
N ILE A 293 27.68 22.73 45.35
CA ILE A 293 27.92 21.32 45.00
C ILE A 293 27.40 21.08 43.58
N SER A 294 28.28 20.60 42.69
CA SER A 294 27.92 20.15 41.35
C SER A 294 27.33 18.74 41.43
N MET A 295 26.11 18.58 40.93
CA MET A 295 25.39 17.30 40.92
C MET A 295 24.61 17.13 39.63
N SER A 296 24.21 15.90 39.28
CA SER A 296 23.34 15.69 38.12
C SER A 296 21.96 16.33 38.37
N ARG A 297 21.34 16.84 37.31
CA ARG A 297 19.99 17.44 37.37
C ARG A 297 18.95 16.45 37.89
N PHE A 298 19.13 15.16 37.61
CA PHE A 298 18.32 14.10 38.22
C PHE A 298 18.42 14.10 39.75
N THR A 299 19.65 14.13 40.30
CA THR A 299 19.88 14.16 41.75
C THR A 299 19.25 15.41 42.39
N ALA A 300 19.44 16.57 41.76
CA ALA A 300 18.83 17.81 42.22
C ALA A 300 17.28 17.75 42.24
N LEU A 301 16.68 17.13 41.24
CA LEU A 301 15.22 16.98 41.13
C LEU A 301 14.67 16.00 42.18
N ILE A 302 15.38 14.91 42.46
CA ILE A 302 15.05 14.00 43.58
C ILE A 302 15.13 14.73 44.92
N ILE A 303 16.19 15.52 45.16
CA ILE A 303 16.31 16.31 46.40
C ILE A 303 15.14 17.30 46.50
N LEU A 304 14.79 17.99 45.41
CA LEU A 304 13.67 18.93 45.40
C LEU A 304 12.33 18.23 45.68
N LEU A 305 12.08 17.06 45.07
CA LEU A 305 10.88 16.27 45.34
C LEU A 305 10.85 15.77 46.79
N VAL A 306 11.98 15.32 47.34
CA VAL A 306 12.08 14.90 48.75
C VAL A 306 11.80 16.08 49.68
N VAL A 307 12.38 17.26 49.42
CA VAL A 307 12.13 18.47 50.22
C VAL A 307 10.68 18.93 50.12
N PHE A 308 10.03 18.84 48.95
CA PHE A 308 8.63 19.22 48.78
C PHE A 308 7.64 18.18 49.32
N LEU A 309 7.93 16.88 49.19
CA LEU A 309 7.12 15.80 49.74
C LEU A 309 7.26 15.73 51.26
N LEU A 310 8.47 15.85 51.81
CA LEU A 310 8.69 15.97 53.26
C LEU A 310 8.20 17.32 53.81
N GLY A 311 8.28 18.39 53.02
CA GLY A 311 7.79 19.72 53.38
C GLY A 311 6.26 19.84 53.46
N ARG A 312 5.51 18.94 52.80
CA ARG A 312 4.06 18.78 52.99
C ARG A 312 3.67 17.74 54.03
N PHE A 313 4.63 17.03 54.62
CA PHE A 313 4.43 16.01 55.65
C PHE A 313 4.75 16.49 57.08
N SER A 314 4.93 17.80 57.29
CA SER A 314 5.06 18.39 58.64
C SER A 314 3.72 18.67 59.33
N ALA A 315 2.59 18.26 58.73
CA ALA A 315 1.29 18.22 59.37
C ALA A 315 0.73 16.79 59.34
N ARG A 316 1.12 16.00 60.37
CA ARG A 316 0.46 14.78 60.86
C ARG A 316 0.40 13.59 59.88
N LEU A 317 1.19 12.55 60.17
CA LEU A 317 0.80 11.14 60.00
C LEU A 317 1.85 10.26 60.71
N GLU A 318 1.41 9.51 61.71
CA GLU A 318 2.15 8.40 62.33
C GLU A 318 2.46 7.36 61.25
N LEU A 319 3.71 6.93 61.17
CA LEU A 319 4.19 5.99 60.17
C LEU A 319 4.79 4.79 60.90
N ASP A 320 3.90 3.88 61.32
CA ASP A 320 4.28 2.51 61.61
C ASP A 320 4.10 1.64 60.36
N SER A 321 5.14 0.86 60.08
CA SER A 321 5.30 -0.15 59.04
C SER A 321 5.69 0.33 57.62
N VAL A 322 6.65 -0.43 57.04
CA VAL A 322 7.18 -0.36 55.66
C VAL A 322 8.48 0.45 55.49
N ILE A 323 9.45 0.24 56.37
CA ILE A 323 10.89 0.33 56.04
C ILE A 323 11.52 -1.02 56.39
N PHE A 324 11.23 -2.06 55.60
CA PHE A 324 12.01 -3.30 55.61
C PHE A 324 11.73 -4.12 54.34
N SER A 325 12.25 -3.70 53.18
CA SER A 325 12.34 -4.59 52.01
C SER A 325 13.28 -4.14 50.88
N LEU A 326 14.04 -3.04 51.05
CA LEU A 326 14.98 -2.59 50.02
C LEU A 326 16.38 -2.50 50.61
N LEU A 327 17.09 -3.63 50.63
CA LEU A 327 18.53 -3.81 50.34
C LEU A 327 18.91 -5.31 50.45
N PRO A 328 19.96 -5.78 49.75
CA PRO A 328 20.00 -7.08 49.09
C PRO A 328 20.55 -8.21 49.97
N GLY A 329 19.92 -9.39 49.88
CA GLY A 329 20.38 -10.64 50.47
C GLY A 329 20.85 -11.61 49.39
N GLN A 330 22.05 -12.15 49.59
CA GLN A 330 22.76 -13.12 48.76
C GLN A 330 22.13 -14.53 48.72
N ILE A 331 22.28 -15.14 47.54
CA ILE A 331 22.51 -16.57 47.22
C ILE A 331 21.42 -17.60 47.58
N SER A 332 20.83 -18.21 46.55
CA SER A 332 20.84 -19.67 46.38
C SER A 332 20.72 -20.03 44.90
N GLU A 333 21.75 -20.74 44.41
CA GLU A 333 21.65 -21.62 43.25
C GLU A 333 20.57 -22.67 43.53
N ASP A 334 19.70 -22.91 42.56
CA ASP A 334 19.15 -24.23 42.32
C ASP A 334 19.03 -24.40 40.81
N GLU A 335 19.86 -25.32 40.30
CA GLU A 335 19.71 -25.93 39.00
C GLU A 335 18.43 -26.77 39.00
N GLU A 336 17.52 -26.50 38.09
CA GLU A 336 16.67 -27.54 37.53
C GLU A 336 16.79 -27.49 36.01
N THR A 337 17.53 -28.47 35.50
CA THR A 337 17.61 -28.83 34.09
C THR A 337 16.36 -29.62 33.74
N GLU A 338 15.57 -29.13 32.79
CA GLU A 338 14.70 -30.00 32.00
C GLU A 338 14.75 -29.59 30.53
N SER A 339 15.40 -30.45 29.75
CA SER A 339 15.38 -30.49 28.29
C SER A 339 14.04 -31.07 27.82
N ASP A 340 13.36 -30.43 26.87
CA ASP A 340 13.08 -31.01 25.54
C ASP A 340 12.00 -30.25 24.73
N GLN A 341 12.30 -30.12 23.43
CA GLN A 341 11.42 -30.14 22.26
C GLN A 341 10.29 -29.09 22.06
N GLU A 342 10.58 -28.19 21.11
CA GLU A 342 9.76 -27.83 19.94
C GLU A 342 8.24 -27.63 20.11
N LYS A 343 7.80 -26.36 20.07
CA LYS A 343 6.47 -26.02 19.53
C LYS A 343 6.49 -24.66 18.82
N SER A 344 6.37 -24.74 17.50
CA SER A 344 5.98 -23.65 16.60
C SER A 344 4.83 -22.83 17.21
N LYS A 345 5.15 -21.61 17.65
CA LYS A 345 4.17 -20.70 18.26
C LYS A 345 3.32 -20.13 17.14
N THR A 346 2.07 -20.58 17.08
CA THR A 346 1.04 -20.07 16.16
C THR A 346 0.95 -18.55 16.32
N ILE A 347 1.06 -17.82 15.21
CA ILE A 347 0.92 -16.36 15.13
C ILE A 347 -0.59 -16.03 15.23
N SER A 348 -1.22 -16.30 16.37
CA SER A 348 -2.62 -15.99 16.64
C SER A 348 -2.74 -14.87 17.67
N LEU A 349 -3.84 -14.11 17.64
CA LEU A 349 -4.13 -13.08 18.62
C LEU A 349 -4.07 -13.64 20.06
N SER A 350 -3.37 -12.95 20.94
CA SER A 350 -3.29 -13.31 22.36
C SER A 350 -4.65 -13.22 23.03
N GLU A 351 -4.87 -14.01 24.09
CA GLU A 351 -6.15 -14.04 24.81
C GLU A 351 -6.56 -12.66 25.37
N LYS A 352 -5.56 -11.89 25.82
CA LYS A 352 -5.74 -10.50 26.25
C LYS A 352 -6.25 -9.61 25.13
N ASN A 353 -5.66 -9.71 23.93
CA ASN A 353 -6.07 -8.88 22.80
C ASN A 353 -7.38 -9.37 22.16
N LYS A 354 -7.74 -10.65 22.31
CA LYS A 354 -9.08 -11.15 21.98
C LYS A 354 -10.15 -10.46 22.82
N ASP A 355 -9.97 -10.36 24.13
CA ASP A 355 -10.88 -9.61 25.03
C ASP A 355 -10.98 -8.14 24.61
N TYR A 356 -9.85 -7.49 24.35
CA TYR A 356 -9.83 -6.09 23.93
C TYR A 356 -10.50 -5.85 22.58
N TYR A 357 -10.29 -6.76 21.62
CA TYR A 357 -11.00 -6.74 20.35
C TYR A 357 -12.50 -6.89 20.57
N GLN A 358 -12.96 -7.88 21.34
CA GLN A 358 -14.38 -8.10 21.60
C GLN A 358 -15.03 -6.85 22.20
N ARG A 359 -14.41 -6.26 23.23
CA ARG A 359 -14.90 -5.02 23.84
C ARG A 359 -14.99 -3.87 22.84
N THR A 360 -13.99 -3.76 21.96
CA THR A 360 -13.94 -2.74 20.92
C THR A 360 -15.02 -2.95 19.85
N ASP A 361 -15.20 -4.18 19.37
CA ASP A 361 -16.20 -4.52 18.37
C ASP A 361 -17.63 -4.33 18.91
N ASP A 362 -17.87 -4.72 20.17
CA ASP A 362 -19.12 -4.46 20.89
C ASP A 362 -19.43 -2.95 21.00
N ALA A 363 -18.41 -2.13 21.25
CA ALA A 363 -18.56 -0.68 21.32
C ALA A 363 -18.87 -0.09 19.93
N ILE A 364 -18.25 -0.60 18.87
CA ILE A 364 -18.55 -0.21 17.49
C ILE A 364 -19.99 -0.59 17.13
N ASP A 365 -20.45 -1.79 17.49
CA ASP A 365 -21.85 -2.19 17.26
C ASP A 365 -22.84 -1.26 17.96
N ARG A 366 -22.51 -0.80 19.18
CA ARG A 366 -23.32 0.21 19.89
C ARG A 366 -23.34 1.55 19.17
N ILE A 367 -22.21 2.01 18.66
CA ILE A 367 -22.12 3.25 17.84
C ILE A 367 -22.96 3.08 16.56
N THR A 368 -22.83 1.96 15.86
CA THR A 368 -23.59 1.63 14.65
C THR A 368 -25.09 1.65 14.90
N ASN A 369 -25.55 0.99 15.96
CA ASN A 369 -26.97 0.97 16.32
C ASN A 369 -27.51 2.37 16.60
N ARG A 370 -26.73 3.24 17.26
CA ARG A 370 -27.12 4.61 17.57
C ARG A 370 -27.15 5.54 16.36
N LEU A 371 -26.22 5.36 15.43
CA LEU A 371 -26.14 6.16 14.20
C LEU A 371 -26.96 5.61 13.04
N THR A 372 -27.64 4.48 13.23
CA THR A 372 -28.38 3.77 12.17
C THR A 372 -29.39 4.65 11.46
N SER A 373 -30.25 5.38 12.19
CA SER A 373 -31.25 6.25 11.58
C SER A 373 -30.64 7.39 10.76
N THR A 374 -29.49 7.91 11.21
CA THR A 374 -28.77 8.97 10.50
C THR A 374 -28.18 8.43 9.19
N ILE A 375 -27.55 7.25 9.24
CA ILE A 375 -26.98 6.59 8.06
C ILE A 375 -28.08 6.23 7.06
N ASP A 376 -29.21 5.69 7.52
CA ASP A 376 -30.37 5.37 6.68
C ASP A 376 -30.89 6.62 5.94
N LYS A 377 -31.02 7.74 6.65
CA LYS A 377 -31.46 9.00 6.05
C LYS A 377 -30.46 9.53 5.03
N LEU A 378 -29.16 9.52 5.34
CA LEU A 378 -28.12 9.97 4.40
C LEU A 378 -28.04 9.10 3.15
N ALA A 379 -28.30 7.80 3.27
CA ALA A 379 -28.39 6.89 2.13
C ALA A 379 -29.61 7.20 1.25
N GLN A 380 -30.79 7.40 1.87
CA GLN A 380 -32.02 7.78 1.17
C GLN A 380 -31.89 9.13 0.45
N ASP A 381 -31.24 10.09 1.09
CA ASP A 381 -31.00 11.44 0.54
C ASP A 381 -29.82 11.46 -0.47
N ASN A 382 -29.16 10.33 -0.72
CA ASN A 382 -27.99 10.19 -1.60
C ASN A 382 -26.81 11.13 -1.24
N VAL A 383 -26.60 11.36 0.06
CA VAL A 383 -25.57 12.28 0.60
C VAL A 383 -24.25 11.56 0.92
N LEU A 384 -24.27 10.23 1.11
CA LEU A 384 -23.08 9.43 1.42
C LEU A 384 -21.91 9.63 0.42
N PRO A 385 -22.13 9.75 -0.92
CA PRO A 385 -21.05 10.06 -1.86
C PRO A 385 -20.37 11.41 -1.58
N GLU A 386 -21.14 12.44 -1.22
CA GLU A 386 -20.61 13.79 -0.93
C GLU A 386 -19.74 13.79 0.33
N LEU A 387 -20.06 12.93 1.29
CA LEU A 387 -19.29 12.72 2.52
C LEU A 387 -18.03 11.86 2.30
N LYS A 388 -17.76 11.45 1.05
CA LYS A 388 -16.64 10.60 0.64
C LYS A 388 -16.67 9.20 1.28
N VAL A 389 -17.88 8.70 1.57
CA VAL A 389 -18.06 7.30 1.97
C VAL A 389 -17.82 6.42 0.73
N PRO A 390 -17.07 5.30 0.85
CA PRO A 390 -16.86 4.40 -0.28
C PRO A 390 -18.16 3.76 -0.77
N ASN A 391 -18.39 3.80 -2.08
CA ASN A 391 -19.58 3.27 -2.76
C ASN A 391 -19.95 1.82 -2.39
N TYR A 392 -18.96 0.94 -2.20
CA TYR A 392 -19.21 -0.46 -1.85
C TYR A 392 -19.90 -0.65 -0.49
N LEU A 393 -19.97 0.39 0.35
CA LEU A 393 -20.65 0.36 1.65
C LEU A 393 -22.15 0.70 1.56
N TYR A 394 -22.65 1.18 0.42
CA TYR A 394 -24.05 1.60 0.30
C TYR A 394 -24.73 1.32 -1.06
N GLU A 395 -24.00 0.96 -2.12
CA GLU A 395 -24.60 0.72 -3.46
C GLU A 395 -25.33 -0.62 -3.60
N GLU A 396 -24.77 -1.73 -3.10
CA GLU A 396 -25.42 -3.05 -3.19
C GLU A 396 -26.27 -3.36 -1.95
N ASN A 397 -25.71 -3.14 -0.76
CA ASN A 397 -26.38 -3.26 0.53
C ASN A 397 -25.78 -2.23 1.48
N LEU A 398 -26.62 -1.59 2.29
CA LEU A 398 -26.18 -0.57 3.24
C LEU A 398 -25.43 -1.21 4.43
N ASP A 399 -24.10 -1.26 4.35
CA ASP A 399 -23.22 -1.74 5.41
C ASP A 399 -22.95 -0.65 6.46
N LYS A 400 -23.90 -0.51 7.39
CA LYS A 400 -23.85 0.50 8.47
C LYS A 400 -22.63 0.36 9.36
N LYS A 401 -22.20 -0.87 9.66
CA LYS A 401 -21.02 -1.14 10.49
C LYS A 401 -19.75 -0.74 9.73
N GLY A 402 -19.67 -1.09 8.44
CA GLY A 402 -18.58 -0.65 7.56
C GLY A 402 -18.47 0.87 7.43
N ILE A 403 -19.59 1.60 7.35
CA ILE A 403 -19.61 3.08 7.35
C ILE A 403 -19.06 3.64 8.66
N VAL A 404 -19.48 3.10 9.80
CA VAL A 404 -18.95 3.53 11.11
C VAL A 404 -17.46 3.25 11.22
N ILE A 405 -17.00 2.06 10.82
CA ILE A 405 -15.57 1.71 10.80
C ILE A 405 -14.79 2.65 9.88
N HIS A 406 -15.31 2.97 8.69
CA HIS A 406 -14.70 3.94 7.78
C HIS A 406 -14.54 5.32 8.45
N CYS A 407 -15.58 5.81 9.13
CA CYS A 407 -15.52 7.07 9.86
C CYS A 407 -14.53 7.05 11.02
N ILE A 408 -14.50 5.96 11.81
CA ILE A 408 -13.52 5.78 12.89
C ILE A 408 -12.10 5.87 12.32
N LYS A 409 -11.81 5.13 11.25
CA LYS A 409 -10.52 5.15 10.56
C LYS A 409 -10.12 6.55 10.10
N LYS A 410 -11.06 7.34 9.60
CA LYS A 410 -10.81 8.74 9.20
C LYS A 410 -10.45 9.61 10.41
N LEU A 411 -11.17 9.47 11.52
CA LEU A 411 -10.96 10.26 12.75
C LEU A 411 -9.63 9.93 13.44
N ILE A 412 -9.23 8.67 13.46
CA ILE A 412 -7.99 8.21 14.09
C ILE A 412 -6.79 8.24 13.12
N ASN A 413 -6.96 8.82 11.93
CA ASN A 413 -5.95 8.94 10.88
C ASN A 413 -5.33 7.60 10.44
N LEU A 414 -6.18 6.57 10.28
CA LEU A 414 -5.80 5.21 9.88
C LEU A 414 -6.60 4.71 8.65
N PRO A 415 -6.61 5.42 7.51
CA PRO A 415 -7.50 5.16 6.38
C PRO A 415 -7.22 3.84 5.62
N ASP A 416 -5.97 3.36 5.60
CA ASP A 416 -5.55 2.15 4.86
C ASP A 416 -5.68 0.84 5.69
N PHE A 417 -6.08 0.92 6.96
CA PHE A 417 -6.16 -0.25 7.84
C PHE A 417 -7.34 -1.19 7.53
N SER A 418 -7.08 -2.50 7.51
CA SER A 418 -8.10 -3.52 7.24
C SER A 418 -8.70 -4.03 8.55
N TYR A 419 -9.80 -3.42 9.01
CA TYR A 419 -10.45 -3.81 10.27
C TYR A 419 -10.87 -5.29 10.30
N SER A 420 -11.30 -5.86 9.17
CA SER A 420 -11.63 -7.29 9.04
C SER A 420 -10.47 -8.25 9.38
N LYS A 421 -9.23 -7.75 9.42
CA LYS A 421 -8.02 -8.54 9.69
C LYS A 421 -7.44 -8.29 11.08
N ILE A 422 -8.10 -7.46 11.89
CA ILE A 422 -7.60 -7.03 13.21
C ILE A 422 -7.37 -8.21 14.16
N THR A 423 -8.09 -9.32 13.97
CA THR A 423 -8.01 -10.52 14.81
C THR A 423 -6.97 -11.55 14.37
N GLU A 424 -6.28 -11.33 13.23
CA GLU A 424 -5.33 -12.34 12.73
C GLU A 424 -4.11 -12.49 13.64
N ASN A 425 -3.60 -11.40 14.24
CA ASN A 425 -2.48 -11.44 15.17
C ASN A 425 -2.37 -10.16 16.00
N ASP A 426 -1.55 -10.21 17.06
CA ASP A 426 -1.33 -9.09 17.97
C ASP A 426 -0.78 -7.84 17.29
N ALA A 427 0.01 -7.97 16.22
CA ALA A 427 0.57 -6.81 15.52
C ALA A 427 -0.52 -6.00 14.81
N LYS A 428 -1.53 -6.66 14.23
CA LYS A 428 -2.67 -5.98 13.59
C LYS A 428 -3.60 -5.35 14.60
N TRP A 429 -3.83 -6.00 15.73
CA TRP A 429 -4.52 -5.38 16.86
C TRP A 429 -3.78 -4.14 17.36
N GLN A 430 -2.46 -4.25 17.54
CA GLN A 430 -1.63 -3.17 18.07
C GLN A 430 -1.70 -1.89 17.21
N GLU A 431 -1.68 -2.02 15.88
CA GLU A 431 -1.80 -0.87 14.97
C GLU A 431 -3.09 -0.07 15.18
N PHE A 432 -4.22 -0.76 15.33
CA PHE A 432 -5.50 -0.12 15.62
C PHE A 432 -5.55 0.44 17.04
N SER A 433 -5.05 -0.33 18.01
CA SER A 433 -5.00 0.03 19.42
C SER A 433 -4.16 1.30 19.65
N ASP A 434 -3.02 1.43 18.98
CA ASP A 434 -2.16 2.62 19.07
C ASP A 434 -2.84 3.87 18.51
N ALA A 435 -3.61 3.74 17.43
CA ALA A 435 -4.37 4.84 16.86
C ALA A 435 -5.51 5.28 17.79
N ILE A 436 -6.20 4.33 18.43
CA ILE A 436 -7.21 4.63 19.47
C ILE A 436 -6.56 5.28 20.68
N TYR A 437 -5.40 4.81 21.11
CA TYR A 437 -4.65 5.40 22.22
C TYR A 437 -4.30 6.87 21.94
N ALA A 438 -3.80 7.15 20.73
CA ALA A 438 -3.50 8.52 20.29
C ALA A 438 -4.75 9.41 20.28
N TYR A 439 -5.87 8.88 19.78
CA TYR A 439 -7.16 9.56 19.77
C TYR A 439 -7.66 9.86 21.20
N GLN A 440 -7.60 8.88 22.10
CA GLN A 440 -7.96 9.06 23.52
C GLN A 440 -7.12 10.16 24.19
N LYS A 441 -5.82 10.21 23.90
CA LYS A 441 -4.91 11.25 24.40
C LYS A 441 -5.27 12.63 23.85
N TYR A 442 -5.56 12.72 22.54
CA TYR A 442 -6.01 13.96 21.90
C TYR A 442 -7.31 14.51 22.53
N LYS A 443 -8.23 13.61 22.92
CA LYS A 443 -9.47 13.97 23.62
C LYS A 443 -9.30 14.29 25.11
N GLY A 444 -8.09 14.24 25.64
CA GLY A 444 -7.81 14.54 27.06
C GLY A 444 -8.20 13.40 28.01
N GLY A 445 -8.21 12.15 27.54
CA GLY A 445 -8.44 10.98 28.41
C GLY A 445 -7.37 10.85 29.49
N SER A 446 -7.80 10.59 30.73
CA SER A 446 -6.90 10.47 31.88
C SER A 446 -6.06 9.19 31.86
N ASN A 447 -6.60 8.09 31.30
CA ASN A 447 -5.94 6.79 31.18
C ASN A 447 -6.20 6.20 29.78
N PRO A 448 -5.50 6.67 28.72
CA PRO A 448 -5.60 6.05 27.40
C PRO A 448 -5.03 4.63 27.44
N ASP A 449 -5.73 3.68 26.84
CA ASP A 449 -5.42 2.25 26.86
C ASP A 449 -5.49 1.60 25.48
N GLY A 450 -5.90 2.34 24.45
CA GLY A 450 -6.02 1.85 23.08
C GLY A 450 -7.23 0.95 22.83
N VAL A 451 -8.13 0.80 23.80
CA VAL A 451 -9.35 -0.01 23.69
C VAL A 451 -10.55 0.92 23.58
N ILE A 452 -11.60 0.51 22.86
CA ILE A 452 -12.89 1.22 22.90
C ILE A 452 -13.81 0.47 23.87
N PRO A 453 -13.87 0.84 25.16
CA PRO A 453 -14.74 0.16 26.11
C PRO A 453 -16.23 0.47 25.83
N PRO A 454 -17.11 -0.55 25.83
CA PRO A 454 -18.55 -0.34 25.73
C PRO A 454 -19.07 0.56 26.86
N GLY A 455 -19.76 1.64 26.50
CA GLY A 455 -20.28 2.63 27.44
C GLY A 455 -19.23 3.56 28.06
N GLY A 456 -17.97 3.47 27.65
CA GLY A 456 -16.90 4.37 28.11
C GLY A 456 -16.81 5.68 27.34
N ASN A 457 -15.92 6.57 27.78
CA ASN A 457 -15.75 7.90 27.19
C ASN A 457 -15.30 7.84 25.71
N THR A 458 -14.40 6.92 25.36
CA THR A 458 -13.91 6.75 23.98
C THR A 458 -15.04 6.44 23.01
N GLN A 459 -15.99 5.58 23.40
CA GLN A 459 -17.17 5.30 22.58
C GLN A 459 -18.01 6.56 22.36
N ARG A 460 -18.27 7.35 23.41
CA ARG A 460 -19.07 8.58 23.32
C ARG A 460 -18.39 9.63 22.43
N TRP A 461 -17.08 9.84 22.60
CA TRP A 461 -16.33 10.78 21.77
C TRP A 461 -16.34 10.38 20.29
N LEU A 462 -16.16 9.09 19.99
CA LEU A 462 -16.24 8.59 18.62
C LEU A 462 -17.65 8.75 18.05
N GLU A 463 -18.69 8.44 18.81
CA GLU A 463 -20.09 8.65 18.40
C GLU A 463 -20.35 10.12 18.01
N GLU A 464 -19.95 11.06 18.86
CA GLU A 464 -20.08 12.50 18.62
C GLU A 464 -19.25 12.98 17.42
N ASP A 465 -17.99 12.55 17.32
CA ASP A 465 -17.11 12.97 16.23
C ASP A 465 -17.53 12.39 14.88
N ILE A 466 -18.00 11.13 14.85
CA ILE A 466 -18.51 10.51 13.62
C ILE A 466 -19.73 11.29 13.16
N HIS A 467 -20.65 11.58 14.07
CA HIS A 467 -21.82 12.38 13.76
C HIS A 467 -21.42 13.77 13.21
N ASN A 468 -20.50 14.47 13.88
CA ASN A 468 -20.20 15.87 13.58
C ASN A 468 -19.21 16.08 12.42
N GLN A 469 -18.27 15.15 12.20
CA GLN A 469 -17.14 15.33 11.29
C GLN A 469 -17.15 14.35 10.10
N CYS A 470 -17.87 13.24 10.21
CA CYS A 470 -17.97 12.24 9.14
C CYS A 470 -19.34 12.23 8.47
N LEU A 471 -20.42 12.30 9.26
CA LEU A 471 -21.80 12.14 8.79
C LEU A 471 -22.57 13.46 8.66
N ASN A 472 -21.90 14.60 8.79
CA ASN A 472 -22.52 15.92 8.66
C ASN A 472 -21.84 16.72 7.54
N LEU A 473 -22.65 17.33 6.66
CA LEU A 473 -22.15 18.21 5.61
C LEU A 473 -21.72 19.56 6.21
N PRO A 474 -20.55 20.11 5.85
CA PRO A 474 -20.21 21.48 6.22
C PRO A 474 -21.22 22.44 5.59
N ARG A 475 -21.90 23.26 6.39
CA ARG A 475 -22.81 24.30 5.85
C ARG A 475 -22.02 25.22 4.93
N PRO A 476 -22.52 25.53 3.71
CA PRO A 476 -21.87 26.51 2.87
C PRO A 476 -21.82 27.85 3.59
N THR A 477 -20.61 28.35 3.82
CA THR A 477 -20.37 29.71 4.30
C THR A 477 -21.02 30.65 3.30
N GLN A 478 -22.08 31.35 3.70
CA GLN A 478 -22.63 32.42 2.88
C GLN A 478 -21.56 33.49 2.72
N LEU A 479 -20.93 33.53 1.55
CA LEU A 479 -20.16 34.67 1.10
C LEU A 479 -21.14 35.83 0.96
N GLY A 480 -20.99 36.81 1.85
CA GLY A 480 -21.77 38.04 1.86
C GLY A 480 -21.72 38.73 0.50
N THR A 481 -22.89 39.16 0.08
CA THR A 481 -23.18 40.09 -1.02
C THR A 481 -22.35 41.36 -0.97
#